data_AF-A0A438IYC8-F1
#
_entry.id   AF-A0A438IYC8-F1
#
_cell.length_a   1.000
_cell.length_b   1.000
_cell.length_c   1.000
_cell.angle_alpha   90.00
_cell.angle_beta   90.00
_cell.angle_gamma   90.00
#
_symmetry.space_group_name_H-M   'P 1'
#
loop_
_entity.id
_entity.type
_entity.pdbx_description
1 polymer ?
#
loop_
_entity_poly.entity_id
_entity_poly.type
_entity_poly.pdbx_seq_one_letter_code
_entity_poly.pdbx_strand_id
1 'polypeptide(L)'
;MMGSACKGTRKAEKSVLYDHLPLPLNEDDYLRGANFRDLPGVVVGANNVARRDPKTEMELPSGKQMVPDYALNFSEGKSTKPFARLWWDETVPTVLTKPDPHCQAYLHPEQDRVLTVRESARLQGFPDYYKFCGQVKERYCQIGNAVAVPVARALGYAMGLAVQKLSRAEPLLTLPPSSPILLLPSCCRLRFLMLSVNSILFLSTTCTTLGTWSIVWACFSSPTSHNL
;
A
#
# COMPACT_ATOMS: atom_id res chain seq x y z
N MET A 1 53.73 -11.38 4.88
CA MET A 1 53.42 -10.03 5.40
C MET A 1 53.12 -9.13 4.23
N MET A 2 51.86 -8.71 4.07
CA MET A 2 51.49 -7.46 3.40
C MET A 2 50.05 -7.15 3.83
N GLY A 3 49.95 -6.48 4.97
CA GLY A 3 48.70 -5.87 5.38
C GLY A 3 48.47 -4.62 4.54
N SER A 4 47.27 -4.45 4.00
CA SER A 4 46.79 -3.14 3.56
C SER A 4 45.55 -2.81 4.38
N ALA A 5 45.79 -2.03 5.43
CA ALA A 5 44.76 -1.32 6.16
C ALA A 5 44.42 -0.05 5.37
N CYS A 6 43.18 0.06 4.89
CA CYS A 6 42.59 1.36 4.61
C CYS A 6 41.37 1.55 5.50
N LYS A 7 41.64 2.16 6.66
CA LYS A 7 40.64 2.86 7.47
C LYS A 7 39.95 3.90 6.58
N GLY A 8 38.64 3.77 6.47
CA GLY A 8 37.76 4.80 5.98
C GLY A 8 36.40 4.58 6.60
N THR A 9 36.24 4.94 7.88
CA THR A 9 34.91 5.15 8.44
C THR A 9 34.30 6.31 7.68
N ARG A 10 33.60 6.02 6.58
CA ARG A 10 32.72 7.01 5.94
C ARG A 10 31.75 7.41 7.05
N LYS A 11 31.82 8.68 7.50
CA LYS A 11 30.71 9.28 8.24
C LYS A 11 29.47 8.94 7.44
N ALA A 12 28.53 8.20 8.03
CA ALA A 12 27.25 7.96 7.40
C ALA A 12 26.64 9.33 7.13
N GLU A 13 26.69 9.80 5.88
CA GLU A 13 25.90 10.94 5.46
C GLU A 13 24.47 10.62 5.85
N LYS A 14 23.84 11.49 6.66
CA LYS A 14 22.43 11.33 7.01
C LYS A 14 21.68 11.16 5.69
N SER A 15 21.06 10.00 5.48
CA SER A 15 20.28 9.75 4.28
C SER A 15 19.08 10.68 4.30
N VAL A 16 19.20 11.84 3.66
CA VAL A 16 18.10 12.79 3.56
C VAL A 16 17.09 12.22 2.55
N LEU A 17 15.92 11.82 3.03
CA LEU A 17 14.81 11.39 2.19
C LEU A 17 14.07 12.63 1.66
N TYR A 18 14.31 12.99 0.41
CA TYR A 18 13.79 14.22 -0.22
C TYR A 18 12.29 14.20 -0.55
N ASP A 19 11.66 13.04 -0.43
CA ASP A 19 10.27 12.79 -0.81
C ASP A 19 9.45 12.22 0.37
N HIS A 20 9.91 12.43 1.59
CA HIS A 20 9.09 12.22 2.79
C HIS A 20 8.10 13.39 2.97
N LEU A 21 7.26 13.60 1.96
CA LEU A 21 6.29 14.69 1.89
C LEU A 21 4.87 14.10 1.78
N PRO A 22 3.95 14.43 2.69
CA PRO A 22 2.55 14.05 2.56
C PRO A 22 1.81 14.98 1.59
N LEU A 23 0.69 14.49 1.03
CA LEU A 23 -0.28 15.37 0.40
C LEU A 23 -0.99 16.19 1.50
N PRO A 24 -1.12 17.52 1.37
CA PRO A 24 -1.83 18.33 2.35
C PRO A 24 -3.31 17.92 2.38
N LEU A 25 -3.82 17.64 3.58
CA LEU A 25 -5.24 17.46 3.84
C LEU A 25 -5.96 18.82 3.85
N ASN A 26 -7.27 18.81 3.63
CA ASN A 26 -8.08 20.01 3.84
C ASN A 26 -8.23 20.29 5.34
N GLU A 27 -8.41 21.55 5.74
CA GLU A 27 -8.64 21.93 7.14
C GLU A 27 -9.79 21.14 7.79
N ASP A 28 -10.89 20.98 7.05
CA ASP A 28 -12.05 20.19 7.48
C ASP A 28 -11.67 18.71 7.75
N ASP A 29 -10.76 18.15 6.95
CA ASP A 29 -10.34 16.75 7.06
C ASP A 29 -9.33 16.56 8.20
N TYR A 30 -8.54 17.58 8.53
CA TYR A 30 -7.72 17.58 9.75
C TYR A 30 -8.59 17.57 10.99
N LEU A 31 -9.64 18.40 11.04
CA LEU A 31 -10.53 18.50 12.19
C LEU A 31 -11.34 17.22 12.44
N ARG A 32 -11.59 16.43 11.38
CA ARG A 32 -12.29 15.15 11.47
C ARG A 32 -11.46 14.02 12.08
N GLY A 33 -10.15 14.16 12.20
CA GLY A 33 -9.30 13.15 12.84
C GLY A 33 -9.43 11.75 12.22
N ALA A 34 -9.40 10.72 13.07
CA ALA A 34 -9.40 9.32 12.67
C ALA A 34 -10.78 8.65 12.85
N ASN A 35 -11.19 7.92 11.82
CA ASN A 35 -12.39 7.10 11.69
C ASN A 35 -13.72 7.85 11.93
N PHE A 36 -14.53 7.96 10.88
CA PHE A 36 -15.80 8.69 10.97
C PHE A 36 -16.80 8.11 11.98
N ARG A 37 -16.65 6.84 12.37
CA ARG A 37 -17.54 6.17 13.33
C ARG A 37 -17.31 6.59 14.77
N ASP A 38 -16.12 7.10 15.06
CA ASP A 38 -15.70 7.52 16.41
C ASP A 38 -15.96 9.04 16.61
N LEU A 39 -16.46 9.71 15.58
CA LEU A 39 -16.79 11.13 15.64
C LEU A 39 -18.02 11.40 16.50
N PRO A 40 -18.02 12.53 17.25
CA PRO A 40 -19.19 12.93 18.02
C PRO A 40 -20.39 13.16 17.09
N GLY A 41 -21.55 12.66 17.50
CA GLY A 41 -22.78 12.70 16.70
C GLY A 41 -22.97 11.53 15.73
N VAL A 42 -22.11 10.50 15.77
CA VAL A 42 -22.33 9.23 15.07
C VAL A 42 -22.70 8.12 16.05
N VAL A 43 -23.77 7.38 15.73
CA VAL A 43 -24.23 6.22 16.49
C VAL A 43 -24.20 5.00 15.58
N VAL A 44 -23.56 3.93 16.05
CA VAL A 44 -23.59 2.63 15.39
C VAL A 44 -24.73 1.80 15.97
N GLY A 45 -25.76 1.54 15.16
CA GLY A 45 -26.88 0.71 15.58
C GLY A 45 -26.54 -0.79 15.68
N ALA A 46 -27.46 -1.60 16.23
CA ALA A 46 -27.28 -3.06 16.37
C ALA A 46 -26.99 -3.79 15.04
N ASN A 47 -27.41 -3.21 13.90
CA ASN A 47 -27.16 -3.74 12.56
C ASN A 47 -25.77 -3.37 12.01
N ASN A 48 -24.89 -2.82 12.85
CA ASN A 48 -23.55 -2.33 12.53
C ASN A 48 -23.49 -1.18 11.50
N VAL A 49 -24.61 -0.47 11.34
CA VAL A 49 -24.77 0.68 10.45
C VAL A 49 -24.55 1.96 11.24
N ALA A 50 -23.61 2.78 10.79
CA ALA A 50 -23.38 4.13 11.31
C ALA A 50 -24.49 5.08 10.83
N ARG A 51 -25.09 5.82 11.77
CA ARG A 51 -26.11 6.84 11.52
C ARG A 51 -25.78 8.09 12.31
N ARG A 52 -26.34 9.23 11.90
CA ARG A 52 -26.25 10.45 12.72
C ARG A 52 -27.16 10.35 13.94
N ASP A 53 -26.68 10.88 15.05
CA ASP A 53 -27.50 11.15 16.21
C ASP A 53 -28.38 12.38 15.94
N PRO A 54 -29.72 12.26 15.95
CA PRO A 54 -30.60 13.41 15.77
C PRO A 54 -30.49 14.45 16.89
N LYS A 55 -29.83 14.15 18.01
CA LYS A 55 -29.65 15.11 19.13
C LYS A 55 -28.36 15.93 19.04
N THR A 56 -27.40 15.48 18.24
CA THR A 56 -26.05 16.04 18.23
C THR A 56 -25.71 16.51 16.83
N GLU A 57 -26.06 17.75 16.51
CA GLU A 57 -25.57 18.41 15.29
C GLU A 57 -24.24 19.10 15.60
N MET A 58 -23.18 18.61 14.97
CA MET A 58 -21.87 19.26 15.01
C MET A 58 -21.48 19.70 13.61
N GLU A 59 -21.16 20.99 13.52
CA GLU A 59 -20.66 21.62 12.31
C GLU A 59 -19.19 22.00 12.49
N LEU A 60 -18.47 21.96 11.38
CA LEU A 60 -17.11 22.45 11.28
C LEU A 60 -17.13 23.99 11.22
N PRO A 61 -16.01 24.67 11.56
CA PRO A 61 -15.89 26.13 11.41
C PRO A 61 -16.19 26.64 9.99
N SER A 62 -16.10 25.78 8.98
CA SER A 62 -16.44 26.06 7.59
C SER A 62 -17.95 26.05 7.29
N GLY A 63 -18.80 25.70 8.26
CA GLY A 63 -20.24 25.50 8.09
C GLY A 63 -20.60 24.17 7.42
N LYS A 64 -19.63 23.28 7.20
CA LYS A 64 -19.89 21.91 6.72
C LYS A 64 -20.17 20.99 7.90
N GLN A 65 -20.94 19.94 7.64
CA GLN A 65 -21.21 18.91 8.66
C GLN A 65 -19.92 18.17 9.09
N MET A 66 -19.85 17.82 10.37
CA MET A 66 -18.71 17.07 10.93
C MET A 66 -18.51 15.73 10.21
N VAL A 67 -19.58 14.98 9.97
CA VAL A 67 -19.56 13.72 9.23
C VAL A 67 -20.30 13.89 7.91
N PRO A 68 -19.66 13.75 6.74
CA PRO A 68 -20.31 13.85 5.44
C PRO A 68 -21.33 12.74 5.16
N ASP A 69 -22.37 13.05 4.37
CA ASP A 69 -23.35 12.05 3.93
C ASP A 69 -22.69 10.90 3.16
N TYR A 70 -21.67 11.20 2.35
CA TYR A 70 -20.98 10.16 1.58
C TYR A 70 -20.26 9.15 2.48
N ALA A 71 -19.78 9.55 3.66
CA ALA A 71 -19.09 8.65 4.58
C ALA A 71 -20.09 7.69 5.24
N LEU A 72 -21.27 8.20 5.60
CA LEU A 72 -22.37 7.41 6.17
C LEU A 72 -23.04 6.50 5.13
N ASN A 73 -23.07 6.91 3.86
CA ASN A 73 -23.63 6.09 2.79
C ASN A 73 -22.61 5.10 2.20
N PHE A 74 -21.33 5.20 2.58
CA PHE A 74 -20.29 4.33 2.05
C PHE A 74 -20.53 2.88 2.48
N SER A 75 -20.74 2.00 1.49
CA SER A 75 -21.14 0.61 1.71
C SER A 75 -22.34 0.48 2.65
N GLU A 76 -23.38 1.31 2.43
CA GLU A 76 -24.62 1.33 3.24
C GLU A 76 -24.37 1.61 4.73
N GLY A 77 -23.32 2.39 5.05
CA GLY A 77 -22.97 2.78 6.42
C GLY A 77 -22.33 1.68 7.26
N LYS A 78 -21.99 0.54 6.66
CA LYS A 78 -21.31 -0.58 7.32
C LYS A 78 -19.79 -0.44 7.27
N SER A 79 -19.25 0.41 6.40
CA SER A 79 -17.81 0.57 6.24
C SER A 79 -17.18 1.24 7.47
N THR A 80 -15.92 0.89 7.69
CA THR A 80 -15.02 1.56 8.63
C THR A 80 -13.93 2.36 7.90
N LYS A 81 -13.91 2.35 6.56
CA LYS A 81 -12.80 2.87 5.75
C LYS A 81 -12.70 4.41 5.68
N PRO A 82 -13.79 5.17 5.55
CA PRO A 82 -13.70 6.63 5.48
C PRO A 82 -13.02 7.21 6.71
N PHE A 83 -12.01 8.04 6.49
CA PHE A 83 -11.16 8.67 7.51
C PHE A 83 -10.42 7.69 8.42
N ALA A 84 -10.37 6.39 8.09
CA ALA A 84 -9.67 5.42 8.93
C ALA A 84 -8.17 5.67 8.97
N ARG A 85 -7.62 5.37 10.14
CA ARG A 85 -6.19 5.37 10.43
C ARG A 85 -5.65 3.96 10.26
N LEU A 86 -4.48 3.86 9.66
CA LEU A 86 -3.77 2.59 9.60
C LEU A 86 -3.18 2.25 10.97
N TRP A 87 -3.03 0.96 11.24
CA TRP A 87 -2.27 0.48 12.39
C TRP A 87 -0.97 -0.23 12.00
N TRP A 88 -0.03 -0.37 12.94
CA TRP A 88 1.26 -1.00 12.70
C TRP A 88 1.17 -2.47 12.28
N ASP A 89 0.13 -3.16 12.76
CA ASP A 89 -0.14 -4.57 12.45
C ASP A 89 -1.12 -4.76 11.28
N GLU A 90 -1.55 -3.66 10.66
CA GLU A 90 -2.45 -3.68 9.51
C GLU A 90 -1.70 -3.64 8.18
N THR A 91 -2.35 -4.14 7.13
CA THR A 91 -1.84 -4.10 5.77
C THR A 91 -2.63 -3.14 4.92
N VAL A 92 -1.95 -2.38 4.06
CA VAL A 92 -2.60 -1.62 3.00
C VAL A 92 -2.94 -2.57 1.85
N PRO A 93 -4.23 -2.78 1.50
CA PRO A 93 -4.61 -3.75 0.48
C PRO A 93 -4.09 -3.37 -0.91
N THR A 94 -4.20 -2.08 -1.25
CA THR A 94 -3.71 -1.52 -2.51
C THR A 94 -3.13 -0.14 -2.28
N VAL A 95 -1.92 0.09 -2.79
CA VAL A 95 -1.31 1.42 -2.85
C VAL A 95 -1.99 2.24 -3.95
N LEU A 96 -2.62 3.35 -3.62
CA LEU A 96 -3.42 4.17 -4.53
C LEU A 96 -2.57 5.27 -5.17
N THR A 97 -2.99 5.72 -6.35
CA THR A 97 -2.40 6.87 -7.06
C THR A 97 -2.69 8.21 -6.39
N LYS A 98 -3.72 8.26 -5.53
CA LYS A 98 -4.06 9.39 -4.68
C LYS A 98 -4.34 8.86 -3.28
N PRO A 99 -3.64 9.33 -2.24
CA PRO A 99 -3.92 8.95 -0.86
C PRO A 99 -5.18 9.70 -0.38
N ASP A 100 -6.34 9.20 -0.76
CA ASP A 100 -7.64 9.81 -0.46
C ASP A 100 -8.22 9.17 0.83
N PRO A 101 -8.31 9.92 1.95
CA PRO A 101 -8.81 9.39 3.21
C PRO A 101 -10.31 9.08 3.17
N HIS A 102 -11.06 9.56 2.18
CA HIS A 102 -12.51 9.37 2.12
C HIS A 102 -12.94 7.95 1.76
N CYS A 103 -12.06 7.19 1.08
CA CYS A 103 -12.41 5.88 0.52
C CYS A 103 -11.66 4.71 1.17
N GLN A 104 -10.49 4.96 1.77
CA GLN A 104 -9.61 3.93 2.30
C GLN A 104 -8.79 4.46 3.49
N ALA A 105 -8.42 3.56 4.40
CA ALA A 105 -7.49 3.86 5.48
C ALA A 105 -6.12 4.26 4.90
N TYR A 106 -5.81 5.55 5.00
CA TYR A 106 -4.58 6.15 4.45
C TYR A 106 -3.92 7.16 5.41
N LEU A 107 -4.53 7.40 6.56
CA LEU A 107 -3.91 8.20 7.61
C LEU A 107 -2.81 7.38 8.28
N HIS A 108 -1.69 8.03 8.54
CA HIS A 108 -0.56 7.45 9.27
C HIS A 108 -1.03 6.90 10.64
N PRO A 109 -0.34 5.96 11.33
CA PRO A 109 -0.79 5.43 12.63
C PRO A 109 -0.75 6.38 13.83
N GLU A 110 0.24 7.29 13.90
CA GLU A 110 0.34 8.25 15.02
C GLU A 110 0.13 9.73 14.62
N GLN A 111 0.60 10.15 13.45
CA GLN A 111 0.56 11.54 12.99
C GLN A 111 -0.73 11.86 12.22
N ASP A 112 -1.30 13.05 12.41
CA ASP A 112 -2.53 13.50 11.72
C ASP A 112 -2.23 13.93 10.28
N ARG A 113 -1.79 12.97 9.45
CA ARG A 113 -1.50 13.18 8.03
C ARG A 113 -1.74 11.90 7.25
N VAL A 114 -1.87 12.03 5.94
CA VAL A 114 -1.80 10.87 5.05
C VAL A 114 -0.38 10.30 4.99
N LEU A 115 -0.28 9.05 4.55
CA LEU A 115 1.01 8.44 4.24
C LEU A 115 1.79 9.28 3.24
N THR A 116 3.08 9.51 3.49
CA THR A 116 3.98 10.25 2.60
C THR A 116 4.28 9.49 1.31
N VAL A 117 4.78 10.19 0.29
CA VAL A 117 5.26 9.56 -0.95
C VAL A 117 6.26 8.44 -0.64
N ARG A 118 7.20 8.66 0.28
CA ARG A 118 8.20 7.66 0.65
C ARG A 118 7.61 6.46 1.40
N GLU A 119 6.63 6.66 2.28
CA GLU A 119 5.93 5.56 2.95
C GLU A 119 5.17 4.69 1.94
N SER A 120 4.44 5.29 1.01
CA SER A 120 3.77 4.57 -0.07
C SER A 120 4.75 3.85 -0.99
N ALA A 121 5.91 4.45 -1.29
CA ALA A 121 6.95 3.81 -2.09
C ALA A 121 7.50 2.55 -1.40
N ARG A 122 7.71 2.59 -0.09
CA ARG A 122 8.16 1.44 0.70
C ARG A 122 7.12 0.32 0.74
N LEU A 123 5.83 0.66 0.82
CA LEU A 123 4.74 -0.33 0.72
C LEU A 123 4.78 -1.07 -0.64
N GLN A 124 5.12 -0.37 -1.72
CA GLN A 124 5.29 -0.96 -3.05
C GLN A 124 6.66 -1.67 -3.25
N GLY A 125 7.50 -1.67 -2.20
CA GLY A 125 8.81 -2.31 -2.18
C GLY A 125 9.91 -1.56 -2.92
N PHE A 126 9.72 -0.27 -3.21
CA PHE A 126 10.79 0.55 -3.80
C PHE A 126 11.95 0.68 -2.82
N PRO A 127 13.19 0.58 -3.31
CA PRO A 127 14.34 0.89 -2.49
C PRO A 127 14.37 2.39 -2.17
N ASP A 128 14.85 2.74 -0.97
CA ASP A 128 14.91 4.13 -0.51
C ASP A 128 15.76 5.06 -1.39
N TYR A 129 16.71 4.49 -2.15
CA TYR A 129 17.52 5.26 -3.09
C TYR A 129 16.79 5.62 -4.40
N TYR A 130 15.63 5.01 -4.68
CA TYR A 130 14.84 5.33 -5.88
C TYR A 130 14.25 6.74 -5.75
N LYS A 131 14.44 7.56 -6.79
CA LYS A 131 14.01 8.96 -6.81
C LYS A 131 12.81 9.13 -7.74
N PHE A 132 11.72 9.65 -7.21
CA PHE A 132 10.55 10.04 -7.98
C PHE A 132 10.65 11.51 -8.41
N CYS A 133 10.28 11.79 -9.66
CA CYS A 133 10.35 13.12 -10.25
C CYS A 133 8.95 13.74 -10.36
N GLY A 134 8.88 15.07 -10.49
CA GLY A 134 7.62 15.80 -10.63
C GLY A 134 7.03 16.31 -9.31
N GLN A 135 5.78 16.77 -9.37
CA GLN A 135 5.03 17.27 -8.22
C GLN A 135 4.61 16.13 -7.28
N VAL A 136 4.26 16.43 -6.04
CA VAL A 136 3.87 15.43 -5.03
C VAL A 136 2.75 14.50 -5.53
N LYS A 137 1.71 15.07 -6.16
CA LYS A 137 0.60 14.29 -6.75
C LYS A 137 1.07 13.31 -7.84
N GLU A 138 1.94 13.77 -8.74
CA GLU A 138 2.50 12.95 -9.82
C GLU A 138 3.36 11.81 -9.29
N ARG A 139 4.07 12.02 -8.18
CA ARG A 139 4.86 10.98 -7.52
C ARG A 139 3.97 9.89 -6.93
N TYR A 140 2.85 10.22 -6.29
CA TYR A 140 1.87 9.21 -5.87
C TYR A 140 1.29 8.45 -7.07
N CYS A 141 0.98 9.12 -8.18
CA CYS A 141 0.54 8.45 -9.40
C CYS A 141 1.58 7.45 -9.93
N GLN A 142 2.86 7.83 -9.95
CA GLN A 142 3.95 6.93 -10.35
C GLN A 142 4.02 5.69 -9.44
N ILE A 143 3.85 5.85 -8.13
CA ILE A 143 3.92 4.75 -7.18
C ILE A 143 2.69 3.83 -7.29
N GLY A 144 1.49 4.41 -7.30
CA GLY A 144 0.24 3.64 -7.34
C GLY A 144 0.04 2.85 -8.65
N ASN A 145 0.57 3.37 -9.77
CA ASN A 145 0.52 2.67 -11.06
C ASN A 145 1.68 1.67 -11.25
N ALA A 146 2.70 1.70 -10.39
CA ALA A 146 3.85 0.81 -10.53
C ALA A 146 3.50 -0.62 -10.09
N VAL A 147 4.13 -1.61 -10.73
CA VAL A 147 4.15 -2.98 -10.22
C VAL A 147 5.06 -3.05 -9.01
N ALA A 148 4.66 -3.80 -7.97
CA ALA A 148 5.47 -4.00 -6.77
C ALA A 148 6.86 -4.54 -7.14
N VAL A 149 7.91 -3.87 -6.68
CA VAL A 149 9.30 -4.18 -7.07
C VAL A 149 9.71 -5.63 -6.74
N PRO A 150 9.29 -6.22 -5.59
CA PRO A 150 9.60 -7.62 -5.30
C PRO A 150 8.98 -8.60 -6.32
N VAL A 151 7.78 -8.28 -6.82
CA VAL A 151 7.09 -9.09 -7.83
C VAL A 151 7.84 -9.02 -9.17
N ALA A 152 8.18 -7.81 -9.61
CA ALA A 152 8.96 -7.62 -10.84
C ALA A 152 10.32 -8.32 -10.75
N ARG A 153 10.96 -8.31 -9.59
CA ARG A 153 12.25 -9.00 -9.36
C ARG A 153 12.12 -10.52 -9.46
N ALA A 154 11.06 -11.11 -8.89
CA ALA A 154 10.79 -12.54 -9.01
C ALA A 154 10.56 -12.97 -10.47
N LEU A 155 9.78 -12.19 -11.21
CA LEU A 155 9.55 -12.41 -12.65
C LEU A 155 10.85 -12.26 -13.46
N GLY A 156 11.64 -11.23 -13.20
CA GLY A 156 12.94 -11.04 -13.85
C GLY A 156 13.92 -12.18 -13.59
N TYR A 157 13.92 -12.76 -12.39
CA TYR A 157 14.72 -13.94 -12.08
C TYR A 157 14.27 -15.16 -12.87
N ALA A 158 12.96 -15.42 -12.94
CA ALA A 158 12.41 -16.50 -13.74
C ALA A 158 12.74 -16.36 -15.24
N MET A 159 12.61 -15.15 -15.77
CA MET A 159 13.00 -14.82 -17.14
C MET A 159 14.49 -15.04 -17.39
N GLY A 160 15.35 -14.64 -16.45
CA GLY A 160 16.81 -14.85 -16.54
C GLY A 160 17.19 -16.34 -16.62
N LEU A 161 16.54 -17.19 -15.81
CA LEU A 161 16.73 -18.64 -15.88
C LEU A 161 16.28 -19.22 -17.23
N ALA A 162 15.16 -18.75 -17.76
CA ALA A 162 14.64 -19.20 -19.06
C ALA A 162 15.58 -18.84 -20.21
N VAL A 163 16.09 -17.59 -20.23
CA VAL A 163 17.05 -17.14 -21.25
C VAL A 163 18.35 -17.94 -21.20
N GLN A 164 18.82 -18.29 -20.00
CA GLN A 164 20.01 -19.12 -19.80
C GLN A 164 19.76 -20.62 -20.04
N LYS A 165 18.51 -21.02 -20.37
CA LYS A 165 18.11 -22.43 -20.52
C LYS A 165 18.33 -23.27 -19.25
N LEU A 166 18.28 -22.61 -18.10
CA LEU A 166 18.35 -23.23 -16.77
C LEU A 166 16.94 -23.48 -16.18
N SER A 167 15.89 -23.01 -16.85
CA SER A 167 14.50 -23.22 -16.46
C SER A 167 14.06 -24.66 -16.68
N ARG A 168 13.27 -25.19 -15.75
CA ARG A 168 12.54 -26.45 -15.91
C ARG A 168 11.22 -26.21 -16.67
N ALA A 169 10.61 -27.26 -17.20
CA ALA A 169 9.32 -27.18 -17.91
C ALA A 169 8.09 -27.01 -16.98
N GLU A 170 8.31 -26.81 -15.67
CA GLU A 170 7.24 -26.66 -14.69
C GLU A 170 6.65 -25.23 -14.74
N PRO A 171 5.34 -25.07 -14.55
CA PRO A 171 4.68 -23.76 -14.58
C PRO A 171 5.03 -22.87 -13.38
N LEU A 172 5.60 -23.46 -12.31
CA LEU A 172 5.93 -22.76 -11.08
C LEU A 172 7.44 -22.81 -10.83
N LEU A 173 7.99 -21.67 -10.40
CA LEU A 173 9.38 -21.55 -9.98
C LEU A 173 9.43 -21.23 -8.50
N THR A 174 10.14 -22.05 -7.73
CA THR A 174 10.46 -21.74 -6.33
C THR A 174 11.80 -21.02 -6.28
N LEU A 175 11.81 -19.80 -5.72
CA LEU A 175 13.04 -19.02 -5.53
C LEU A 175 13.91 -19.66 -4.44
N PRO A 176 15.25 -19.68 -4.61
CA PRO A 176 16.13 -20.19 -3.57
C PRO A 176 16.03 -19.33 -2.29
N PRO A 177 16.18 -19.93 -1.09
CA PRO A 177 16.04 -19.22 0.19
C PRO A 177 17.10 -18.14 0.41
N SER A 178 18.25 -18.25 -0.24
CA SER A 178 19.31 -17.23 -0.25
C SER A 178 19.05 -16.07 -1.22
N SER A 179 17.94 -16.08 -1.95
CA SER A 179 17.66 -15.03 -2.92
C SER A 179 17.44 -13.69 -2.21
N PRO A 180 18.10 -12.61 -2.66
CA PRO A 180 17.93 -11.27 -2.09
C PRO A 180 16.53 -10.69 -2.33
N ILE A 181 15.65 -11.43 -3.01
CA ILE A 181 14.22 -11.14 -3.22
C ILE A 181 13.42 -11.41 -1.94
N LEU A 182 13.84 -12.42 -1.16
CA LEU A 182 13.17 -12.85 0.07
C LEU A 182 13.72 -12.16 1.32
N LEU A 183 14.80 -11.37 1.20
CA LEU A 183 15.43 -10.62 2.29
C LEU A 183 14.76 -9.25 2.57
N LEU A 184 13.47 -9.12 2.28
CA LEU A 184 12.71 -7.95 2.74
C LEU A 184 12.68 -7.94 4.28
N PRO A 185 12.74 -6.76 4.91
CA PRO A 185 12.63 -6.65 6.36
C PRO A 185 11.36 -7.35 6.86
N SER A 186 11.43 -7.94 8.04
CA SER A 186 10.43 -8.86 8.62
C SER A 186 8.98 -8.35 8.60
N CYS A 187 8.76 -7.04 8.54
CA CYS A 187 7.43 -6.42 8.41
C CYS A 187 6.78 -6.60 7.02
N CYS A 188 7.56 -6.89 5.98
CA CYS A 188 7.07 -7.09 4.60
C CYS A 188 7.15 -8.55 4.15
N ARG A 189 6.99 -9.50 5.08
CA ARG A 189 7.04 -10.94 4.78
C ARG A 189 5.79 -11.39 4.01
N LEU A 190 5.63 -10.90 2.78
CA LEU A 190 4.65 -11.39 1.82
C LEU A 190 5.04 -12.83 1.47
N ARG A 191 4.24 -13.80 1.92
CA ARG A 191 4.23 -15.12 1.27
C ARG A 191 3.52 -14.96 -0.06
N PHE A 192 4.31 -14.91 -1.12
CA PHE A 192 3.79 -14.95 -2.49
C PHE A 192 3.45 -16.40 -2.84
N LEU A 193 2.16 -16.70 -2.99
CA LEU A 193 1.69 -17.90 -3.67
C LEU A 193 1.21 -17.45 -5.06
N MET A 194 1.99 -17.76 -6.10
CA MET A 194 1.53 -17.57 -7.48
C MET A 194 0.63 -18.76 -7.85
N LEU A 195 -0.66 -18.49 -8.03
CA LEU A 195 -1.60 -19.46 -8.58
C LEU A 195 -1.92 -19.06 -10.02
N SER A 196 -1.71 -19.98 -10.96
CA SER A 196 -2.19 -19.86 -12.33
C SER A 196 -3.48 -20.64 -12.46
N VAL A 197 -4.58 -19.96 -12.79
CA VAL A 197 -5.83 -20.61 -13.21
C VAL A 197 -6.28 -19.92 -14.50
N ASN A 198 -6.40 -20.69 -15.59
CA ASN A 198 -6.90 -20.25 -16.89
C ASN A 198 -6.27 -18.95 -17.43
N SER A 199 -4.94 -18.92 -17.56
CA SER A 199 -4.20 -17.79 -18.16
C SER A 199 -4.31 -16.45 -17.42
N ILE A 200 -4.84 -16.46 -16.19
CA ILE A 200 -4.86 -15.32 -15.28
C ILE A 200 -3.87 -15.61 -14.15
N LEU A 201 -2.93 -14.68 -13.92
CA LEU A 201 -2.04 -14.71 -12.76
C LEU A 201 -2.79 -14.19 -11.54
N PHE A 202 -3.02 -15.05 -10.55
CA PHE A 202 -3.56 -14.66 -9.26
C PHE A 202 -2.41 -14.53 -8.25
N LEU A 203 -2.28 -13.36 -7.62
CA LEU A 203 -1.37 -13.13 -6.51
C LEU A 203 -2.18 -13.07 -5.21
N SER A 204 -2.11 -14.15 -4.42
CA SER A 204 -2.68 -14.20 -3.08
C SER A 204 -1.61 -13.82 -2.06
N THR A 205 -1.87 -12.81 -1.23
CA THR A 205 -1.08 -12.53 -0.04
C THR A 205 -1.76 -13.18 1.16
N THR A 206 -1.06 -14.12 1.81
CA THR A 206 -1.52 -14.71 3.08
C THR A 206 -0.75 -14.10 4.23
N CYS A 207 -1.46 -13.35 5.09
CA CYS A 207 -0.95 -12.92 6.38
C CYS A 207 -1.18 -14.05 7.40
N THR A 208 -0.11 -14.61 7.94
CA THR A 208 -0.16 -15.85 8.75
C THR A 208 -0.76 -15.65 10.14
N THR A 209 -1.05 -14.41 10.54
CA THR A 209 -1.57 -14.06 11.87
C THR A 209 -3.08 -13.86 11.93
N LEU A 210 -3.79 -13.67 10.82
CA LEU A 210 -5.21 -13.26 10.85
C LEU A 210 -6.16 -14.05 9.95
N GLY A 211 -5.71 -15.05 9.20
CA GLY A 211 -6.61 -15.94 8.44
C GLY A 211 -7.46 -15.26 7.35
N THR A 212 -7.21 -13.98 7.06
CA THR A 212 -7.92 -13.20 6.05
C THR A 212 -7.15 -13.17 4.74
N TRP A 213 -7.86 -13.44 3.65
CA TRP A 213 -7.33 -13.46 2.29
C TRP A 213 -7.46 -12.06 1.68
N SER A 214 -6.34 -11.46 1.26
CA SER A 214 -6.36 -10.27 0.40
C SER A 214 -5.83 -10.67 -0.98
N ILE A 215 -6.65 -10.46 -2.01
CA ILE A 215 -6.29 -10.73 -3.40
C ILE A 215 -5.76 -9.43 -4.00
N VAL A 216 -4.51 -9.42 -4.44
CA VAL A 216 -3.98 -8.34 -5.28
C VAL A 216 -4.31 -8.69 -6.73
N TRP A 217 -5.15 -7.87 -7.37
CA TRP A 217 -5.51 -8.04 -8.78
C TRP A 217 -4.37 -7.52 -9.68
N ALA A 218 -3.75 -8.42 -10.44
CA ALA A 218 -2.94 -8.06 -11.60
C ALA A 218 -3.56 -8.72 -12.83
N CYS A 219 -4.39 -7.98 -13.57
CA CYS A 219 -4.98 -8.48 -14.81
C CYS A 219 -3.93 -8.38 -15.93
N PHE A 220 -3.31 -9.51 -16.28
CA PHE A 220 -2.57 -9.65 -17.53
C PHE A 220 -3.47 -10.35 -18.54
N SER A 221 -4.08 -9.59 -19.46
CA SER A 221 -4.72 -10.18 -20.63
C SER A 221 -3.64 -10.70 -21.58
N SER A 222 -3.62 -12.00 -21.88
CA SER A 222 -2.73 -12.52 -22.93
C SER A 222 -3.16 -11.94 -24.28
N PRO A 223 -2.22 -11.52 -25.16
CA PRO A 223 -2.57 -11.18 -26.52
C PRO A 223 -3.05 -12.44 -27.24
N THR A 224 -4.32 -12.47 -27.61
CA THR A 224 -4.88 -13.46 -28.53
C THR A 224 -4.11 -13.39 -29.85
N SER A 225 -3.47 -14.49 -30.22
CA SER A 225 -2.86 -14.67 -31.54
C SER A 225 -3.95 -14.59 -32.62
N HIS A 226 -4.00 -13.47 -33.34
CA HIS A 226 -4.66 -13.42 -34.63
C HIS A 226 -3.76 -14.15 -35.64
N ASN A 227 -4.21 -15.30 -36.12
CA ASN A 227 -3.62 -15.98 -37.27
C ASN A 227 -3.77 -15.09 -38.52
N LEU A 228 -2.66 -14.88 -39.22
CA LEU A 228 -2.61 -14.58 -40.65
C LEU A 228 -2.37 -15.90 -41.39
#